data_AF-A0A7Y6B4L4-F1
#
_entry.id   AF-A0A7Y6B4L4-F1
#
_cell.length_a   1.000
_cell.length_b   1.000
_cell.length_c   1.000
_cell.angle_alpha   90.00
_cell.angle_beta   90.00
_cell.angle_gamma   90.00
#
_symmetry.space_group_name_H-M   'P 1'
#
loop_
_entity.id
_entity.type
_entity.pdbx_description
1 polymer ?
#
loop_
_entity_poly.entity_id
_entity_poly.type
_entity_poly.pdbx_seq_one_letter_code
_entity_poly.pdbx_strand_id
1 'polypeptide(L)'
;MVSAAPVSRLDIGIDQLRSAKGMIRLCLTADPDNFPQCVDDARALTRSVPAGQRSIGLDGLPHGTYAAAVIHDENNNAKLDTLAGIPREGFGFSRNPVIRFGPPRFSAARFTLDSVAETQQIRMRYIF
;
A
#
# COMPACT_ATOMS: atom_id res chain seq x y z
N MET A 1 -24.38 25.94 1.74
CA MET A 1 -24.44 24.55 2.24
C MET A 1 -23.16 23.87 1.81
N VAL A 2 -22.35 23.35 2.74
CA VAL A 2 -21.14 22.60 2.38
C VAL A 2 -21.59 21.17 2.07
N SER A 3 -21.57 20.77 0.81
CA SER A 3 -21.78 19.37 0.44
C SER A 3 -20.56 18.59 0.92
N ALA A 4 -20.75 17.56 1.75
CA ALA A 4 -19.67 16.62 2.05
C ALA A 4 -19.30 15.89 0.75
N ALA A 5 -18.00 15.75 0.49
CA ALA A 5 -17.54 14.88 -0.59
C ALA A 5 -17.95 13.43 -0.27
N PRO A 6 -18.37 12.64 -1.26
CA PRO A 6 -18.69 11.24 -1.02
C PRO A 6 -17.42 10.50 -0.56
N VAL A 7 -17.61 9.54 0.35
CA VAL A 7 -16.54 8.75 0.96
C VAL A 7 -16.74 7.26 0.72
N SER A 8 -15.64 6.54 0.64
CA SER A 8 -15.54 5.11 0.43
C SER A 8 -14.86 4.44 1.63
N ARG A 9 -15.26 3.20 1.89
CA ARG A 9 -14.44 2.22 2.59
C ARG A 9 -13.49 1.54 1.60
N LEU A 10 -12.28 1.22 2.01
CA LEU A 10 -11.32 0.43 1.25
C LEU A 10 -10.79 -0.70 2.12
N ASP A 11 -11.01 -1.94 1.69
CA ASP A 11 -10.41 -3.12 2.29
C ASP A 11 -9.25 -3.61 1.40
N ILE A 12 -8.03 -3.63 1.95
CA ILE A 12 -6.83 -4.10 1.26
C ILE A 12 -6.51 -5.51 1.74
N GLY A 13 -6.69 -6.51 0.87
CA GLY A 13 -6.26 -7.88 1.12
C GLY A 13 -4.79 -8.10 0.76
N ILE A 14 -4.09 -8.87 1.57
CA ILE A 14 -2.66 -9.17 1.41
C ILE A 14 -2.46 -10.65 1.11
N ASP A 15 -2.03 -10.93 -0.11
CA ASP A 15 -1.77 -12.27 -0.61
C ASP A 15 -0.27 -12.58 -0.67
N GLN A 16 0.06 -13.87 -0.69
CA GLN A 16 1.43 -14.38 -0.87
C GLN A 16 2.43 -13.90 0.20
N LEU A 17 1.96 -13.57 1.40
CA LEU A 17 2.82 -13.41 2.58
C LEU A 17 3.58 -14.71 2.86
N ARG A 18 4.92 -14.63 2.92
CA ARG A 18 5.79 -15.79 3.17
C ARG A 18 5.80 -16.23 4.63
N SER A 19 5.51 -15.31 5.53
CA SER A 19 5.49 -15.53 6.98
C SER A 19 4.48 -14.57 7.63
N ALA A 20 4.10 -14.86 8.87
CA ALA A 20 3.28 -13.97 9.70
C ALA A 20 4.15 -13.14 10.68
N LYS A 21 5.47 -13.10 10.45
CA LYS A 21 6.43 -12.46 11.36
C LYS A 21 6.49 -10.96 11.09
N GLY A 22 6.45 -10.16 12.15
CA GLY A 22 6.63 -8.71 12.03
C GLY A 22 5.37 -8.00 11.55
N MET A 23 5.55 -6.92 10.78
CA MET A 23 4.50 -5.96 10.45
C MET A 23 4.29 -5.82 8.95
N ILE A 24 3.05 -5.58 8.57
CA ILE A 24 2.67 -5.08 7.25
C ILE A 24 2.51 -3.57 7.37
N ARG A 25 3.24 -2.84 6.53
CA ARG A 25 3.23 -1.39 6.47
C ARG A 25 2.62 -0.93 5.17
N LEU A 26 1.51 -0.22 5.26
CA LEU A 26 0.79 0.37 4.14
C LEU A 26 1.18 1.83 3.96
N CYS A 27 1.42 2.21 2.72
CA CYS A 27 1.41 3.57 2.20
C CYS A 27 0.24 3.67 1.20
N LEU A 28 -0.71 4.56 1.45
CA LEU A 28 -1.79 4.92 0.52
C LEU A 28 -1.71 6.42 0.24
N THR A 29 -1.66 6.81 -1.03
CA THR A 29 -1.62 8.24 -1.40
C THR A 29 -2.37 8.52 -2.69
N ALA A 30 -2.89 9.74 -2.81
CA ALA A 30 -3.39 10.32 -4.06
C ALA A 30 -2.33 11.16 -4.78
N ASP A 31 -1.16 11.36 -4.16
CA ASP A 31 -0.05 12.14 -4.70
C ASP A 31 0.97 11.24 -5.42
N PRO A 32 1.16 11.40 -6.74
CA PRO A 32 2.14 10.64 -7.49
C PRO A 32 3.59 10.84 -7.01
N ASP A 33 3.95 12.01 -6.51
CA ASP A 33 5.34 12.35 -6.14
C ASP A 33 5.76 11.69 -4.82
N ASN A 34 4.79 11.27 -4.03
CA ASN A 34 5.01 10.65 -2.74
C ASN A 34 4.84 9.11 -2.76
N PHE A 35 4.37 8.56 -3.88
CA PHE A 35 4.33 7.12 -4.08
C PHE A 35 5.72 6.59 -4.46
N PRO A 36 6.21 5.46 -3.89
CA PRO A 36 5.51 4.52 -2.99
C PRO A 36 5.86 4.67 -1.50
N GLN A 37 6.58 5.71 -1.09
CA GLN A 37 7.23 5.76 0.23
C GLN A 37 6.37 6.45 1.29
N CYS A 38 5.46 7.33 0.89
CA CYS A 38 4.62 8.11 1.80
C CYS A 38 5.42 8.87 2.88
N VAL A 39 6.53 9.51 2.49
CA VAL A 39 7.42 10.24 3.41
C VAL A 39 7.03 11.71 3.43
N ASP A 40 6.96 12.30 4.62
CA ASP A 40 6.71 13.74 4.86
C ASP A 40 5.45 14.33 4.20
N ASP A 41 4.41 13.51 3.99
CA ASP A 41 3.15 13.93 3.39
C ASP A 41 1.97 13.68 4.33
N ALA A 42 1.41 14.77 4.84
CA ALA A 42 0.24 14.73 5.70
C ALA A 42 -1.03 14.24 4.98
N ARG A 43 -1.05 14.19 3.64
CA ARG A 43 -2.17 13.65 2.85
C ARG A 43 -2.03 12.17 2.57
N ALA A 44 -0.85 11.59 2.76
CA ALA A 44 -0.67 10.16 2.70
C ALA A 44 -1.26 9.51 3.96
N LEU A 45 -1.88 8.35 3.76
CA LEU A 45 -2.36 7.51 4.83
C LEU A 45 -1.40 6.34 5.00
N THR A 46 -0.79 6.25 6.18
CA THR A 46 0.04 5.11 6.57
C THR A 46 -0.63 4.27 7.65
N ARG A 47 -0.49 2.95 7.57
CA ARG A 47 -0.96 2.01 8.60
C ARG A 47 0.03 0.88 8.79
N SER A 48 0.14 0.40 10.03
CA SER A 48 0.90 -0.80 10.36
C SER A 48 -0.02 -1.80 11.04
N VAL A 49 -0.05 -3.03 10.54
CA VAL A 49 -0.79 -4.14 11.15
C VAL A 49 0.16 -5.34 11.34
N PRO A 50 -0.08 -6.24 12.31
CA PRO A 50 0.69 -7.47 12.41
C PRO A 50 0.57 -8.29 11.11
N ALA A 51 1.64 -8.93 10.65
CA ALA A 51 1.62 -9.68 9.39
C ALA A 51 0.69 -10.92 9.39
N GLY A 52 0.26 -11.37 10.58
CA GLY A 52 -0.83 -12.34 10.70
C GLY A 52 -2.19 -11.80 10.25
N GLN A 53 -2.40 -10.48 10.28
CA GLN A 53 -3.60 -9.80 9.83
C GLN A 53 -3.49 -9.55 8.31
N ARG A 54 -3.95 -10.51 7.51
CA ARG A 54 -3.87 -10.49 6.02
C ARG A 54 -4.80 -9.47 5.34
N SER A 55 -5.29 -8.48 6.07
CA SER A 55 -6.15 -7.43 5.52
C SER A 55 -6.03 -6.13 6.32
N ILE A 56 -6.20 -4.99 5.65
CA ILE A 56 -6.21 -3.66 6.25
C ILE A 56 -7.47 -2.94 5.78
N GLY A 57 -8.37 -2.60 6.71
CA GLY A 57 -9.56 -1.81 6.42
C GLY A 57 -9.31 -0.31 6.66
N LEU A 58 -9.79 0.52 5.74
CA LEU A 58 -9.72 1.98 5.79
C LEU A 58 -11.11 2.56 5.54
N ASP A 59 -11.61 3.38 6.45
CA ASP A 59 -12.93 4.01 6.32
C ASP A 59 -12.81 5.51 6.04
N GLY A 60 -13.84 6.09 5.44
CA GLY A 60 -13.97 7.55 5.28
C GLY A 60 -13.01 8.16 4.26
N LEU A 61 -12.52 7.39 3.28
CA LEU A 61 -11.65 7.90 2.23
C LEU A 61 -12.48 8.72 1.23
N PRO A 62 -12.14 9.98 0.93
CA PRO A 62 -12.80 10.71 -0.15
C PRO A 62 -12.75 9.92 -1.46
N HIS A 63 -13.81 10.04 -2.27
CA HIS A 63 -13.75 9.53 -3.64
C HIS A 63 -12.57 10.17 -4.37
N GLY A 64 -11.82 9.39 -5.13
CA GLY A 64 -10.57 9.84 -5.71
C GLY A 64 -9.75 8.72 -6.33
N THR A 65 -8.58 9.10 -6.84
CA THR A 65 -7.62 8.15 -7.41
C THR A 65 -6.45 7.99 -6.46
N TYR A 66 -6.16 6.76 -6.10
CA TYR A 66 -5.14 6.41 -5.11
C TYR A 66 -4.21 5.34 -5.64
N ALA A 67 -3.01 5.26 -5.08
CA ALA A 67 -2.12 4.10 -5.22
C ALA A 67 -1.68 3.64 -3.83
N ALA A 68 -1.58 2.32 -3.66
CA ALA A 68 -1.14 1.69 -2.43
C ALA A 68 0.18 0.93 -2.65
N ALA A 69 1.09 1.06 -1.70
CA ALA A 69 2.30 0.26 -1.58
C ALA A 69 2.30 -0.41 -0.20
N VAL A 70 2.81 -1.64 -0.16
CA VAL A 70 2.88 -2.45 1.06
C VAL A 70 4.29 -2.99 1.22
N ILE A 71 4.81 -2.94 2.44
CA ILE A 71 6.07 -3.55 2.86
C ILE A 71 5.77 -4.58 3.95
N HIS A 72 6.41 -5.76 3.87
CA HIS A 72 6.44 -6.73 4.95
C HIS A 72 7.75 -6.55 5.73
N ASP A 73 7.69 -5.77 6.81
CA ASP A 73 8.80 -5.49 7.72
C ASP A 73 8.92 -6.65 8.73
N GLU A 74 9.71 -7.66 8.38
CA GLU A 74 9.86 -8.91 9.14
C GLU A 74 10.79 -8.75 10.35
N ASN A 75 11.62 -7.71 10.36
CA ASN A 75 12.56 -7.43 11.45
C ASN A 75 12.15 -6.23 12.34
N ASN A 76 11.01 -5.60 12.05
CA ASN A 76 10.40 -4.50 12.78
C ASN A 76 11.23 -3.21 12.85
N ASN A 77 12.04 -2.91 11.83
CA ASN A 77 12.92 -1.73 11.85
C ASN A 77 12.33 -0.47 11.20
N ALA A 78 11.08 -0.54 10.73
CA ALA A 78 10.34 0.57 10.17
C ALA A 78 10.74 1.09 8.80
N LYS A 79 11.54 0.35 8.06
CA LYS A 79 11.92 0.67 6.70
C LYS A 79 11.89 -0.58 5.84
N LEU A 80 11.89 -0.39 4.52
CA LEU A 80 12.19 -1.48 3.61
C LEU A 80 13.70 -1.67 3.58
N ASP A 81 14.20 -2.80 4.07
CA ASP A 81 15.62 -3.11 3.94
C ASP A 81 16.00 -3.41 2.51
N THR A 82 17.08 -2.78 2.05
CA THR A 82 17.62 -2.97 0.70
C THR A 82 19.12 -3.27 0.73
N LEU A 83 19.58 -4.07 -0.23
CA LEU A 83 21.00 -4.28 -0.53
C LEU A 83 21.24 -3.86 -1.97
N ALA A 84 22.09 -2.85 -2.18
CA ALA A 84 22.31 -2.25 -3.51
C ALA A 84 20.99 -1.87 -4.23
N GLY A 85 20.00 -1.37 -3.48
CA GLY A 85 18.67 -1.00 -4.00
C GLY A 85 17.70 -2.17 -4.18
N ILE A 86 18.11 -3.40 -3.90
CA ILE A 86 17.27 -4.60 -4.02
C ILE A 86 16.61 -4.91 -2.66
N PRO A 87 15.27 -4.97 -2.58
CA PRO A 87 14.56 -5.37 -1.36
C PRO A 87 15.01 -6.71 -0.80
N ARG A 88 15.29 -6.74 0.51
CA ARG A 88 15.55 -7.98 1.28
C ARG A 88 14.29 -8.54 1.95
N GLU A 89 13.26 -7.72 2.01
CA GLU A 89 11.97 -7.99 2.61
C GLU A 89 10.85 -7.95 1.56
N GLY A 90 9.64 -8.33 1.98
CA GLY A 90 8.50 -8.41 1.08
C GLY A 90 7.97 -7.03 0.68
N PHE A 91 7.53 -6.88 -0.55
CA PHE A 91 6.86 -5.68 -1.03
C PHE A 91 5.69 -6.01 -1.95
N GLY A 92 4.74 -5.09 -2.07
CA GLY A 92 3.56 -5.23 -2.94
C GLY A 92 2.97 -3.88 -3.31
N PHE A 93 2.18 -3.84 -4.38
CA PHE A 93 1.52 -2.63 -4.84
C PHE A 93 0.09 -2.93 -5.29
N SER A 94 -0.81 -1.95 -5.15
CA SER A 94 -2.15 -2.02 -5.77
C SER A 94 -2.03 -2.23 -7.28
N ARG A 95 -3.06 -2.83 -7.88
CA ARG A 95 -3.10 -3.27 -9.30
C ARG A 95 -2.08 -4.34 -9.69
N ASN A 96 -1.19 -4.76 -8.78
CA ASN A 96 -0.18 -5.80 -8.99
C ASN A 96 0.60 -5.67 -10.32
N PRO A 97 1.19 -4.48 -10.63
CA PRO A 97 1.88 -4.26 -11.90
C PRO A 97 3.05 -5.23 -12.10
N VAL A 98 3.45 -5.41 -13.36
CA VAL A 98 4.69 -6.12 -13.67
C VAL A 98 5.88 -5.24 -13.23
N ILE A 99 6.67 -5.75 -12.30
CA ILE A 99 7.88 -5.09 -11.79
C ILE A 99 9.07 -5.51 -12.65
N ARG A 100 9.85 -4.54 -13.14
CA ARG A 100 11.05 -4.77 -13.95
C ARG A 100 12.28 -4.15 -13.29
N PHE A 101 12.31 -2.83 -13.23
CA PHE A 101 13.41 -2.07 -12.64
C PHE A 101 12.84 -1.03 -11.67
N GLY A 102 13.20 -1.16 -10.39
CA GLY A 102 12.73 -0.28 -9.33
C GLY A 102 11.23 -0.38 -9.03
N PRO A 103 10.72 0.50 -8.15
CA PRO A 103 9.29 0.58 -7.87
C PRO A 103 8.50 1.02 -9.12
N PRO A 104 7.22 0.62 -9.25
CA PRO A 104 6.39 1.05 -10.35
C PRO A 104 6.07 2.54 -10.23
N ARG A 105 5.68 3.16 -11.35
CA ARG A 105 5.11 4.52 -11.33
C ARG A 105 3.71 4.50 -10.70
N PHE A 106 3.29 5.61 -10.11
CA PHE A 106 1.93 5.80 -9.59
C PHE A 106 0.85 5.37 -10.61
N SER A 107 1.01 5.76 -11.87
CA SER A 107 0.05 5.42 -12.93
C SER A 107 -0.14 3.91 -13.17
N ALA A 108 0.84 3.08 -12.84
CA ALA A 108 0.76 1.63 -12.96
C ALA A 108 0.09 0.97 -11.73
N ALA A 109 0.10 1.65 -10.58
CA ALA A 109 -0.49 1.17 -9.33
C ALA A 109 -1.84 1.83 -9.00
N ARG A 110 -2.21 2.93 -9.67
CA ARG A 110 -3.40 3.70 -9.31
C ARG A 110 -4.72 2.97 -9.58
N PHE A 111 -5.69 3.19 -8.72
CA PHE A 111 -7.08 2.75 -8.82
C PHE A 111 -8.02 3.87 -8.36
N THR A 112 -9.29 3.78 -8.74
CA THR A 112 -10.31 4.77 -8.42
C THR A 112 -11.21 4.26 -7.30
N LEU A 113 -11.52 5.12 -6.34
CA LEU A 113 -12.58 4.95 -5.36
C LEU A 113 -13.74 5.86 -5.77
N ASP A 114 -14.81 5.28 -6.30
CA ASP A 114 -16.02 5.99 -6.71
C ASP A 114 -17.32 5.32 -6.23
N SER A 115 -17.19 4.29 -5.40
CA SER A 115 -18.29 3.58 -4.74
C SER A 115 -18.18 3.68 -3.21
N VAL A 116 -19.20 3.20 -2.50
CA VAL A 116 -19.23 3.26 -1.02
C VAL A 116 -18.22 2.31 -0.36
N ALA A 117 -17.78 1.27 -1.07
CA ALA A 117 -16.86 0.27 -0.56
C ALA A 117 -16.14 -0.43 -1.72
N GLU A 118 -14.81 -0.49 -1.63
CA GLU A 118 -13.96 -1.15 -2.62
C GLU A 118 -13.00 -2.12 -1.95
N THR A 119 -12.57 -3.13 -2.70
CA THR A 119 -11.53 -4.08 -2.26
C THR A 119 -10.34 -4.05 -3.21
N GLN A 120 -9.13 -3.99 -2.66
CA GLN A 120 -7.88 -4.13 -3.44
C GLN A 120 -7.09 -5.34 -2.93
N GLN A 121 -6.71 -6.23 -3.84
CA GLN A 121 -5.83 -7.36 -3.51
C GLN A 121 -4.39 -7.03 -3.90
N ILE A 122 -3.48 -7.11 -2.93
CA ILE A 122 -2.05 -6.87 -3.12
C ILE A 122 -1.30 -8.19 -2.94
N ARG A 123 -0.62 -8.62 -4.00
CA ARG A 123 0.25 -9.80 -3.99
C ARG A 123 1.65 -9.42 -3.59
N MET A 124 2.10 -9.94 -2.45
CA MET A 124 3.45 -9.72 -1.96
C MET A 124 4.47 -10.45 -2.84
N ARG A 125 5.62 -9.80 -3.03
CA ARG A 125 6.77 -10.32 -3.76
C ARG A 125 7.99 -10.29 -2.86
N TYR A 126 8.82 -11.31 -3.00
CA TYR A 126 10.10 -11.46 -2.32
C TYR A 126 11.12 -11.82 -3.38
N ILE A 127 12.30 -11.20 -3.32
CA ILE A 127 13.39 -11.45 -4.27
C ILE A 127 14.29 -12.58 -3.76
N PHE A 128 14.37 -12.74 -2.43
CA PHE A 128 15.13 -13.75 -1.72
C PHE A 128 14.23 -14.52 -0.77
#